data_AF-A0A399FDV9-F1
#
_entry.id   AF-A0A399FDV9-F1
#
_cell.length_a   1.000
_cell.length_b   1.000
_cell.length_c   1.000
_cell.angle_alpha   90.00
_cell.angle_beta   90.00
_cell.angle_gamma   90.00
#
_symmetry.space_group_name_H-M   'P 1'
#
loop_
_entity.id
_entity.type
_entity.pdbx_description
1 polymer ?
#
loop_
_entity_poly.entity_id
_entity_poly.type
_entity_poly.pdbx_seq_one_letter_code
_entity_poly.pdbx_strand_id
1 'polypeptide(L)'
;MARPAGLRMGFDPENEESEVVSLYLGEGHETRLVVNAFDLAGAMARLEDGPDQDPFFPPSSAEGLASDTVEADSEEGFSPESSFPAEEAYMAAEVETLEPGGLMLLRRILYPGEDLLEITDPTGAVHTFDYREVVGYFRPILPR
;
A
#
# COMPACT_ATOMS: atom_id res chain seq x y z
N MET A 1 -14.91 17.90 -4.01
CA MET A 1 -14.11 16.67 -4.05
C MET A 1 -15.07 15.51 -3.89
N ALA A 2 -14.99 14.50 -4.76
CA ALA A 2 -15.77 13.29 -4.62
C ALA A 2 -15.16 12.44 -3.49
N ARG A 3 -16.01 11.79 -2.70
CA ARG A 3 -15.57 10.86 -1.66
C ARG A 3 -15.56 9.46 -2.29
N PRO A 4 -14.46 8.70 -2.19
CA PRO A 4 -14.45 7.31 -2.61
C PRO A 4 -15.53 6.50 -1.89
N ALA A 5 -16.22 5.62 -2.62
CA ALA A 5 -17.20 4.72 -2.03
C ALA A 5 -16.50 3.79 -1.02
N GLY A 6 -17.11 3.57 0.15
CA GLY A 6 -16.54 2.70 1.18
C GLY A 6 -15.30 3.23 1.91
N LEU A 7 -14.83 4.46 1.64
CA LEU A 7 -13.74 5.10 2.39
C LEU A 7 -14.20 6.43 2.98
N ARG A 8 -13.91 6.63 4.26
CA ARG A 8 -14.09 7.92 4.95
C ARG A 8 -12.91 8.22 5.86
N MET A 9 -12.49 9.47 5.83
CA MET A 9 -11.49 10.05 6.72
C MET A 9 -12.19 10.95 7.76
N GLY A 10 -11.80 10.82 9.02
CA GLY A 10 -12.21 11.71 10.11
C GLY A 10 -10.98 12.23 10.84
N PHE A 11 -10.96 13.54 11.07
CA PHE A 11 -9.98 14.18 11.95
C PHE A 11 -10.53 14.17 13.37
N ASP A 12 -9.66 13.94 14.34
CA ASP A 12 -10.01 14.12 15.74
C ASP A 12 -10.00 15.62 16.06
N PRO A 13 -11.13 16.25 16.39
CA PRO A 13 -11.21 17.69 16.61
C PRO A 13 -10.64 18.13 17.96
N GLU A 14 -10.41 17.19 18.89
CA GLU A 14 -9.84 17.47 20.20
C GLU A 14 -8.31 17.52 20.16
N ASN A 15 -7.71 17.04 19.06
CA ASN A 15 -6.29 17.09 18.81
C ASN A 15 -5.98 18.17 17.75
N GLU A 16 -5.75 19.40 18.21
CA GLU A 16 -5.50 20.58 17.35
C GLU A 16 -4.26 20.42 16.46
N GLU A 17 -3.36 19.49 16.79
CA GLU A 17 -2.16 19.18 16.01
C GLU A 17 -2.43 18.19 14.85
N SER A 18 -3.65 17.63 14.76
CA SER A 18 -4.14 16.79 13.65
C SER A 18 -3.17 15.68 13.22
N GLU A 19 -2.34 15.19 14.14
CA GLU A 19 -1.36 14.14 13.87
C GLU A 19 -2.00 12.76 13.67
N VAL A 20 -3.29 12.63 14.00
CA VAL A 20 -4.00 11.35 13.96
C VAL A 20 -5.26 11.47 13.11
N VAL A 21 -5.45 10.45 12.27
CA VAL A 21 -6.58 10.34 11.34
C VAL A 21 -7.29 9.01 11.57
N SER A 22 -8.62 9.05 11.64
CA SER A 22 -9.47 7.86 11.62
C SER A 22 -9.90 7.55 10.18
N LEU A 23 -9.46 6.40 9.67
CA LEU A 23 -9.92 5.80 8.42
C LEU A 23 -11.06 4.85 8.71
N TYR A 24 -12.12 4.94 7.91
CA TYR A 24 -13.26 4.05 7.97
C TYR A 24 -13.40 3.34 6.63
N LEU A 25 -13.15 2.03 6.61
CA LEU A 25 -13.14 1.17 5.42
C LEU A 25 -14.42 0.31 5.36
N GLY A 26 -14.84 -0.03 4.15
CA GLY A 26 -15.99 -0.90 3.87
C GLY A 26 -17.31 -0.17 3.59
N GLU A 27 -18.21 -0.85 2.90
CA GLU A 27 -19.56 -0.35 2.61
C GLU A 27 -20.39 -0.29 3.90
N GLY A 28 -20.38 0.87 4.56
CA GLY A 28 -21.02 1.05 5.87
C GLY A 28 -20.05 1.35 7.01
N HIS A 29 -18.75 1.49 6.73
CA HIS A 29 -17.72 1.88 7.71
C HIS A 29 -17.50 0.86 8.83
N GLU A 30 -17.42 -0.42 8.46
CA GLU A 30 -17.30 -1.56 9.39
C GLU A 30 -15.93 -1.61 10.06
N THR A 31 -14.87 -1.21 9.36
CA THR A 31 -13.51 -1.19 9.89
C THR A 31 -13.08 0.25 10.18
N ARG A 32 -12.73 0.55 11.43
CA ARG A 32 -12.12 1.82 11.83
C ARG A 32 -10.64 1.59 12.13
N LEU A 33 -9.76 2.29 11.41
CA LEU A 33 -8.32 2.32 11.66
C LEU A 33 -7.92 3.73 12.08
N VAL A 34 -7.14 3.84 13.14
CA VAL A 34 -6.55 5.08 13.62
C VAL A 34 -5.08 5.06 13.25
N VAL A 35 -4.61 6.06 12.50
CA VAL A 35 -3.23 6.11 11.98
C VAL A 35 -2.65 7.50 12.16
N ASN A 36 -1.33 7.61 12.17
CA ASN A 36 -0.68 8.91 12.11
C ASN A 36 -0.84 9.53 10.70
N ALA A 37 -1.21 10.82 10.65
CA ALA A 37 -1.45 11.55 9.41
C ALA A 37 -0.18 11.67 8.56
N PHE A 38 0.97 11.93 9.19
CA PHE A 38 2.27 12.05 8.52
C PHE A 38 2.75 10.71 8.00
N ASP A 39 2.58 9.62 8.76
CA ASP A 39 2.95 8.28 8.30
C ASP A 39 2.09 7.85 7.11
N LEU A 40 0.77 8.06 7.20
CA LEU A 40 -0.14 7.81 6.08
C LEU A 40 0.24 8.63 4.86
N ALA A 41 0.52 9.92 5.04
CA ALA A 41 0.89 10.81 3.95
C ALA A 41 2.24 10.42 3.31
N GLY A 42 3.22 10.05 4.13
CA GLY A 42 4.51 9.56 3.66
C GLY A 42 4.42 8.21 2.96
N ALA A 43 3.53 7.33 3.39
CA ALA A 43 3.26 6.06 2.71
C ALA A 43 2.58 6.29 1.35
N MET A 44 1.58 7.18 1.29
CA MET A 44 0.94 7.57 0.03
C MET A 44 1.93 8.21 -0.94
N ALA A 45 2.84 9.07 -0.46
CA ALA A 45 3.87 9.69 -1.29
C ALA A 45 4.84 8.65 -1.90
N ARG A 46 5.19 7.59 -1.15
CA ARG A 46 6.00 6.47 -1.68
C ARG A 46 5.29 5.70 -2.80
N LEU A 47 3.96 5.66 -2.80
CA LEU A 47 3.17 5.08 -3.89
C LEU A 47 3.10 5.99 -5.13
N GLU A 48 3.44 7.28 -5.00
CA GLU A 48 3.47 8.25 -6.11
C GLU A 48 4.86 8.33 -6.76
N ASP A 49 5.92 8.26 -5.97
CA ASP A 49 7.31 8.49 -6.43
C ASP A 49 7.85 7.40 -7.36
N GLY A 50 7.17 6.24 -7.44
CA GLY A 50 7.67 5.08 -8.16
C GLY A 50 8.61 4.24 -7.29
N PRO A 51 9.10 3.10 -7.79
CA PRO A 51 9.95 2.22 -7.01
C PRO A 51 11.32 2.88 -6.79
N ASP A 52 11.45 3.64 -5.70
CA ASP A 52 12.73 3.72 -5.02
C ASP A 52 13.02 2.31 -4.52
N GLN A 53 14.08 1.73 -5.06
CA GLN A 53 14.39 0.31 -5.03
C GLN A 53 14.16 -0.30 -3.65
N ASP A 54 13.21 -1.23 -3.59
CA ASP A 54 13.02 -2.11 -2.47
C ASP A 54 14.37 -2.82 -2.18
N PRO A 55 15.03 -2.60 -1.03
CA PRO A 55 16.33 -3.23 -0.75
C PRO A 55 16.20 -4.74 -0.54
N PHE A 56 14.98 -5.28 -0.48
CA PHE A 56 14.71 -6.72 -0.43
C PHE A 56 14.48 -7.34 -1.81
N PHE A 57 14.33 -6.53 -2.87
CA PHE A 57 14.28 -7.03 -4.25
C PHE A 57 15.50 -6.55 -5.04
N PRO A 58 16.47 -7.43 -5.36
CA PRO A 58 17.58 -7.04 -6.22
C PRO A 58 17.04 -6.60 -7.58
N PRO A 59 17.60 -5.56 -8.20
CA PRO A 59 17.20 -5.15 -9.54
C PRO A 59 17.47 -6.34 -10.46
N SER A 60 16.40 -6.91 -11.01
CA SER A 60 16.51 -7.84 -12.12
C SER A 60 17.02 -7.06 -13.33
N SER A 61 18.34 -6.87 -13.38
CA SER A 61 19.06 -6.52 -14.59
C SER A 61 18.88 -7.67 -15.57
N ALA A 62 17.88 -7.53 -16.43
CA ALA A 62 17.81 -8.25 -17.68
C ALA A 62 18.95 -7.78 -18.58
N GLU A 63 20.15 -8.32 -18.37
CA GLU A 63 21.15 -8.45 -19.42
C GLU A 63 21.66 -9.88 -19.37
N GLY A 64 21.44 -10.60 -20.47
CA GLY A 64 21.70 -12.03 -20.55
C GLY A 64 23.18 -12.38 -20.41
N LEU A 65 23.42 -13.65 -20.12
CA LEU A 65 24.22 -14.58 -20.94
C LEU A 65 24.39 -15.90 -20.18
N ALA A 66 23.95 -16.98 -20.84
CA ALA A 66 24.52 -18.32 -20.85
C ALA A 66 25.02 -18.97 -19.54
N SER A 67 24.37 -20.10 -19.22
CA SER A 67 24.90 -21.37 -18.69
C SER A 67 26.23 -21.34 -17.91
N ASP A 68 26.19 -21.72 -16.63
CA ASP A 68 26.99 -22.86 -16.16
C ASP A 68 26.48 -23.42 -14.82
N THR A 69 26.48 -24.74 -14.76
CA THR A 69 26.23 -25.68 -13.66
C THR A 69 26.91 -25.32 -12.34
N VAL A 70 26.23 -25.49 -11.19
CA VAL A 70 26.66 -26.36 -10.05
C VAL A 70 25.62 -26.43 -8.91
N GLU A 71 25.25 -27.68 -8.62
CA GLU A 71 25.13 -28.35 -7.32
C GLU A 71 24.17 -27.87 -6.21
N ALA A 72 23.45 -28.87 -5.69
CA ALA A 72 22.38 -28.83 -4.73
C ALA A 72 22.86 -28.77 -3.28
N ASP A 73 22.10 -28.07 -2.44
CA ASP A 73 21.85 -28.50 -1.06
C ASP A 73 20.39 -28.17 -0.72
N SER A 74 19.67 -29.16 -0.21
CA SER A 74 18.22 -29.10 0.03
C SER A 74 17.95 -28.72 1.47
N GLU A 75 17.29 -27.57 1.68
CA GLU A 75 16.60 -27.27 2.93
C GLU A 75 15.19 -26.77 2.59
N GLU A 76 14.23 -27.26 3.37
CA GLU A 76 12.80 -27.31 3.10
C GLU A 76 12.12 -25.95 2.85
N GLY A 77 11.51 -25.83 1.66
CA GLY A 77 10.09 -25.54 1.56
C GLY A 77 9.63 -24.11 1.86
N PHE A 78 9.97 -23.16 1.00
CA PHE A 78 9.03 -22.10 0.58
C PHE A 78 9.27 -21.79 -0.90
N SER A 79 8.40 -22.30 -1.76
CA SER A 79 8.28 -21.79 -3.13
C SER A 79 7.25 -20.66 -3.12
N PRO A 80 7.64 -19.38 -3.10
CA PRO A 80 6.77 -18.36 -3.66
C PRO A 80 6.94 -18.40 -5.18
N GLU A 81 6.58 -19.52 -5.80
CA GLU A 81 6.32 -19.56 -7.25
C GLU A 81 4.92 -18.95 -7.48
N SER A 82 4.73 -17.71 -7.00
CA SER A 82 3.72 -16.83 -7.58
C SER A 82 4.42 -16.11 -8.71
N SER A 83 4.33 -16.74 -9.88
CA SER A 83 4.56 -16.10 -11.17
C SER A 83 3.64 -14.87 -11.28
N PHE A 84 4.07 -13.73 -10.76
CA PHE A 84 3.42 -12.46 -11.05
C PHE A 84 3.66 -12.13 -12.52
N PRO A 85 2.62 -11.83 -13.31
CA PRO A 85 2.79 -11.43 -14.70
C PRO A 85 3.76 -10.24 -14.77
N ALA A 86 4.82 -10.42 -15.54
CA ALA A 86 5.81 -9.39 -15.80
C ALA A 86 5.22 -8.31 -16.73
N GLU A 87 4.33 -7.46 -16.20
CA GLU A 87 3.84 -6.23 -16.85
C GLU A 87 3.09 -5.28 -15.89
N GLU A 88 3.11 -5.55 -14.58
CA GLU A 88 2.39 -4.76 -13.57
C GLU A 88 3.41 -4.04 -12.67
N ALA A 89 3.44 -2.71 -12.73
CA ALA A 89 4.25 -1.90 -11.82
C ALA A 89 3.54 -1.87 -10.46
N TYR A 90 3.94 -2.77 -9.56
CA TYR A 90 3.41 -2.83 -8.20
C TYR A 90 4.18 -1.88 -7.29
N MET A 91 3.47 -1.06 -6.52
CA MET A 91 4.05 -0.21 -5.47
C MET A 91 3.34 -0.51 -4.15
N ALA A 92 4.10 -0.64 -3.07
CA ALA A 92 3.57 -0.93 -1.75
C ALA A 92 4.20 -0.03 -0.69
N ALA A 93 3.44 0.27 0.35
CA ALA A 93 3.88 1.01 1.51
C ALA A 93 3.15 0.49 2.76
N GLU A 94 3.79 0.58 3.91
CA GLU A 94 3.23 0.17 5.20
C GLU A 94 2.97 1.38 6.09
N VAL A 95 1.94 1.27 6.93
CA VAL A 95 1.55 2.30 7.90
C VAL A 95 1.20 1.60 9.21
N GLU A 96 1.80 2.05 10.31
CA GLU A 96 1.43 1.56 11.63
C GLU A 96 0.05 2.12 12.04
N THR A 97 -0.83 1.23 12.47
CA THR A 97 -2.13 1.59 13.04
C THR A 97 -1.99 1.73 14.55
N LEU A 98 -2.50 2.84 15.09
CA LEU A 98 -2.60 3.09 16.52
C LEU A 98 -3.74 2.24 17.12
N GLU A 99 -4.88 2.16 16.42
CA GLU A 99 -6.05 1.37 16.84
C GLU A 99 -6.82 0.83 15.62
N PRO A 100 -7.13 -0.48 15.54
CA PRO A 100 -6.50 -1.55 16.32
C PRO A 100 -5.00 -1.58 16.02
N GLY A 101 -4.16 -1.68 17.05
CA GLY A 101 -2.70 -1.72 16.87
C GLY A 101 -2.28 -2.78 15.84
N GLY A 102 -1.32 -2.46 14.96
CA GLY A 102 -0.88 -3.37 13.91
C GLY A 102 -0.33 -2.66 12.68
N LEU A 103 -0.19 -3.40 11.58
CA LEU A 103 0.27 -2.87 10.30
C LEU A 103 -0.88 -2.85 9.30
N MET A 104 -1.06 -1.70 8.66
CA MET A 104 -1.89 -1.54 7.47
C MET A 104 -0.98 -1.48 6.24
N LEU A 105 -1.32 -2.25 5.21
CA LEU A 105 -0.58 -2.25 3.95
C LEU A 105 -1.37 -1.46 2.90
N LEU A 106 -0.67 -0.57 2.20
CA LEU A 106 -1.17 0.18 1.06
C LEU A 106 -0.48 -0.32 -0.19
N ARG A 107 -1.25 -0.67 -1.22
CA ARG A 107 -0.72 -1.16 -2.49
C ARG A 107 -1.39 -0.46 -3.65
N ARG A 108 -0.59 0.14 -4.53
CA ARG A 108 -1.08 0.68 -5.80
C ARG A 108 -0.95 -0.38 -6.89
N ILE A 109 -2.05 -0.63 -7.59
CA ILE A 109 -2.15 -1.61 -8.66
C ILE A 109 -2.42 -0.84 -9.96
N LEU A 110 -1.45 -0.90 -10.87
CA LEU A 110 -1.55 -0.34 -12.21
C LEU A 110 -1.84 -1.47 -13.19
N TYR A 111 -3.11 -1.59 -13.61
CA TYR A 111 -3.56 -2.52 -14.63
C TYR A 111 -3.95 -1.72 -15.89
N PRO A 112 -3.84 -2.25 -17.12
CA PRO A 112 -4.23 -1.50 -18.32
C PRO A 112 -5.66 -0.93 -18.22
N GLY A 113 -5.73 0.39 -18.02
CA GLY A 113 -6.98 1.14 -17.90
C GLY A 113 -7.46 1.42 -16.46
N GLU A 114 -6.80 0.88 -15.44
CA GLU A 114 -7.22 0.99 -14.03
C GLU A 114 -6.03 1.37 -13.12
N ASP A 115 -6.27 2.30 -12.21
CA ASP A 115 -5.31 2.77 -11.20
C ASP A 115 -5.97 2.61 -9.83
N LEU A 116 -5.64 1.53 -9.13
CA LEU A 116 -6.35 1.10 -7.93
C LEU A 116 -5.45 1.21 -6.69
N LEU A 117 -6.05 1.58 -5.57
CA LEU A 117 -5.46 1.45 -4.24
C LEU A 117 -6.10 0.26 -3.52
N GLU A 118 -5.28 -0.69 -3.12
CA GLU A 118 -5.62 -1.77 -2.21
C GLU A 118 -5.11 -1.42 -0.80
N ILE A 119 -5.99 -1.53 0.18
CA ILE A 119 -5.69 -1.35 1.60
C ILE A 119 -5.95 -2.68 2.29
N THR A 120 -4.91 -3.27 2.87
CA THR A 120 -5.05 -4.44 3.76
C THR A 120 -5.00 -3.97 5.20
N ASP A 121 -6.06 -4.24 5.95
CA ASP A 121 -6.14 -3.89 7.36
C ASP A 121 -5.33 -4.86 8.25
N PRO A 122 -5.12 -4.55 9.54
CA PRO A 122 -4.38 -5.42 10.45
C PRO A 122 -5.02 -6.81 10.68
N THR A 123 -6.29 -6.98 10.33
CA THR A 123 -6.99 -8.28 10.40
C THR A 123 -6.77 -9.13 9.15
N GLY A 124 -6.18 -8.55 8.11
CA GLY A 124 -5.99 -9.15 6.79
C GLY A 124 -7.16 -8.92 5.83
N ALA A 125 -8.13 -8.08 6.18
CA ALA A 125 -9.22 -7.72 5.27
C ALA A 125 -8.71 -6.76 4.20
N VAL A 126 -9.08 -7.01 2.95
CA VAL A 126 -8.61 -6.27 1.78
C VAL A 126 -9.73 -5.37 1.24
N HIS A 127 -9.42 -4.10 1.04
CA HIS A 127 -10.34 -3.09 0.52
C HIS A 127 -9.74 -2.40 -0.70
N THR A 128 -10.51 -2.28 -1.79
CA THR A 128 -10.01 -1.71 -3.06
C THR A 128 -10.77 -0.43 -3.41
N PHE A 129 -10.04 0.58 -3.88
CA PHE A 129 -10.56 1.91 -4.21
C PHE A 129 -9.91 2.43 -5.50
N ASP A 130 -10.53 3.40 -6.18
CA ASP A 130 -9.86 4.16 -7.24
C ASP A 130 -8.75 5.04 -6.64
N TYR A 131 -7.53 4.86 -7.12
CA TYR A 131 -6.35 5.54 -6.57
C TYR A 131 -6.45 7.06 -6.72
N ARG A 132 -6.97 7.56 -7.85
CA ARG A 132 -7.06 9.01 -8.11
C ARG A 132 -8.10 9.68 -7.23
N GLU A 133 -9.23 9.02 -6.99
CA GLU A 133 -10.24 9.49 -6.04
C GLU A 133 -9.68 9.56 -4.62
N VAL A 134 -8.92 8.53 -4.22
CA VAL A 134 -8.31 8.46 -2.89
C VAL A 134 -7.23 9.52 -2.69
N VAL A 135 -6.31 9.70 -3.62
CA VAL A 135 -5.28 10.77 -3.57
C VAL A 135 -5.95 12.15 -3.52
N GLY A 136 -6.98 12.36 -4.35
CA GLY A 136 -7.77 13.59 -4.32
C GLY A 136 -8.45 13.85 -2.97
N TYR A 137 -8.89 12.79 -2.30
CA TYR A 137 -9.52 12.85 -0.98
C TYR A 137 -8.52 13.10 0.16
N PHE A 138 -7.33 12.49 0.10
CA PHE A 138 -6.26 12.68 1.08
C PHE A 138 -5.40 13.93 0.85
N ARG A 139 -5.56 14.62 -0.28
CA ARG A 139 -4.84 15.86 -0.60
C ARG A 139 -4.67 16.87 0.55
N PRO A 140 -5.62 17.06 1.49
CA PRO A 140 -5.43 17.97 2.62
C PRO A 140 -4.29 17.57 3.58
N ILE A 141 -3.94 16.28 3.65
CA ILE A 141 -2.91 15.73 4.54
C ILE A 141 -1.63 15.32 3.79
N LEU A 142 -1.67 15.21 2.47
CA LEU A 142 -0.48 14.89 1.68
C LEU A 142 0.51 16.07 1.65
N PRO A 143 1.84 15.80 1.78
CA PRO A 143 2.85 16.82 1.56
C PRO A 143 2.73 17.37 0.13
N ARG A 144 2.97 18.68 -0.03
CA ARG A 144 2.89 19.37 -1.32
C ARG A 144 4.19 19.32 -2.10
#